data_AF-A0A7Y3SXQ4-F1
#
_entry.id   AF-A0A7Y3SXQ4-F1
#
_cell.length_a   1.000
_cell.length_b   1.000
_cell.length_c   1.000
_cell.angle_alpha   90.00
_cell.angle_beta   90.00
_cell.angle_gamma   90.00
#
_symmetry.space_group_name_H-M   'P 1'
#
loop_
_entity.id
_entity.type
_entity.pdbx_description
1 polymer ?
#
loop_
_entity_poly.entity_id
_entity_poly.type
_entity_poly.pdbx_seq_one_letter_code
_entity_poly.pdbx_strand_id
1 'polypeptide(L)' 'MKLISKLQNCKEEGREEGIKQLILKQYSKGLSIEYIAEINDFDVEYVRDVVKEVIH' A
#
# COMPACT_ATOMS: atom_id res chain seq x y z
N MET A 1 22.76 -13.09 14.94
CA MET A 1 21.97 -11.87 14.73
C MET A 1 21.61 -11.55 13.27
N LYS A 2 22.39 -11.96 12.26
CA LYS A 2 22.20 -11.54 10.84
C LYS A 2 20.99 -12.15 10.08
N LEU A 3 20.36 -13.21 10.61
CA LEU A 3 19.25 -13.92 9.95
C LEU A 3 17.87 -13.36 10.33
N ILE A 4 17.72 -12.91 11.58
CA ILE A 4 16.45 -12.37 12.11
C ILE A 4 16.11 -11.05 11.41
N SER A 5 17.11 -10.18 11.18
CA SER A 5 16.92 -8.93 10.46
C SER A 5 16.48 -9.12 9.01
N LYS A 6 17.06 -10.10 8.30
CA LYS A 6 16.65 -10.42 6.91
C LYS A 6 15.21 -10.91 6.84
N LEU A 7 14.79 -11.75 7.79
CA LEU A 7 13.41 -12.25 7.84
C LEU A 7 12.39 -11.16 8.20
N GLN A 8 12.79 -10.17 9.02
CA GLN A 8 11.94 -9.01 9.32
C GLN A 8 11.75 -8.15 8.08
N ASN A 9 12.83 -7.83 7.35
CA ASN A 9 12.75 -7.05 6.12
C ASN A 9 11.83 -7.70 5.08
N CYS A 10 11.98 -9.01 4.82
CA CYS A 10 11.11 -9.69 3.85
C CYS A 10 9.62 -9.69 4.26
N LYS A 11 9.32 -9.68 5.57
CA LYS A 11 7.95 -9.59 6.07
C LYS A 11 7.38 -8.17 5.92
N GLU A 12 8.21 -7.16 6.15
CA GLU A 12 7.84 -5.76 5.96
C GLU A 12 7.58 -5.45 4.49
N GLU A 13 8.47 -5.90 3.59
CA GLU A 13 8.29 -5.80 2.13
C GLU A 13 7.00 -6.48 1.66
N GLY A 14 6.74 -7.71 2.13
CA GLY A 14 5.51 -8.43 1.79
C GLY A 14 4.24 -7.76 2.33
N ARG A 15 4.32 -7.12 3.50
CA ARG A 15 3.20 -6.35 4.06
C ARG A 15 2.94 -5.08 3.27
N GLU A 16 3.99 -4.35 2.91
CA GLU A 16 3.89 -3.12 2.11
C GLU A 16 3.30 -3.40 0.73
N GLU A 17 3.77 -4.45 0.06
CA GLU A 17 3.23 -4.89 -1.23
C GLU A 17 1.75 -5.27 -1.13
N GLY A 18 1.36 -5.98 -0.07
CA GLY A 18 -0.05 -6.31 0.18
C GLY A 18 -0.94 -5.08 0.36
N ILE A 19 -0.43 -4.04 1.03
CA ILE A 19 -1.12 -2.75 1.19
C ILE A 19 -1.25 -2.04 -0.16
N LYS A 20 -0.17 -1.98 -0.95
CA LYS A 20 -0.19 -1.38 -2.30
C LYS A 20 -1.23 -2.05 -3.20
N GLN A 21 -1.25 -3.38 -3.24
CA GLN A 21 -2.22 -4.14 -4.03
C GLN A 21 -3.67 -3.92 -3.56
N LEU A 22 -3.89 -3.81 -2.25
CA LEU A 22 -5.20 -3.51 -1.70
C LEU A 22 -5.70 -2.13 -2.17
N ILE A 23 -4.85 -1.10 -2.10
CA ILE A 23 -5.15 0.26 -2.57
C ILE A 23 -5.50 0.25 -4.05
N LEU A 24 -4.66 -0.36 -4.89
CA LEU A 24 -4.86 -0.42 -6.35
C LEU A 24 -6.13 -1.19 -6.72
N LYS A 25 -6.45 -2.28 -6.01
CA LYS A 25 -7.69 -3.03 -6.22
C LYS A 25 -8.93 -2.24 -5.85
N GLN A 26 -8.86 -1.40 -4.83
CA GLN A 26 -9.97 -0.52 -4.45
C GLN A 26 -10.13 0.63 -5.45
N TYR A 27 -9.02 1.23 -5.88
CA TYR A 27 -9.02 2.30 -6.88
C TYR A 27 -9.55 1.82 -8.24
N SER A 28 -9.13 0.64 -8.70
CA SER A 28 -9.63 0.03 -9.96
C SER A 28 -11.13 -0.30 -9.93
N LYS A 29 -11.75 -0.37 -8.75
CA LYS A 29 -13.22 -0.49 -8.60
C LYS A 29 -13.94 0.86 -8.64
N GLY A 30 -13.22 1.96 -8.86
CA GLY A 30 -13.77 3.31 -8.95
C GLY A 30 -13.93 4.03 -7.61
N LEU A 31 -13.33 3.52 -6.53
CA LEU A 31 -13.32 4.23 -5.25
C LEU A 31 -12.36 5.42 -5.31
N SER A 32 -12.74 6.55 -4.69
CA SER A 32 -11.87 7.73 -4.63
C SER A 32 -10.69 7.52 -3.68
N ILE A 33 -9.60 8.26 -3.91
CA ILE A 33 -8.40 8.22 -3.07
C ILE A 33 -8.75 8.54 -1.61
N GLU A 34 -9.58 9.56 -1.39
CA GLU A 34 -10.01 10.01 -0.07
C GLU A 34 -10.82 8.95 0.66
N TYR A 35 -11.72 8.26 -0.05
CA TYR A 35 -12.53 7.20 0.53
C TYR A 35 -11.69 5.96 0.87
N ILE A 36 -10.74 5.58 0.01
CA ILE A 36 -9.81 4.48 0.28
C ILE A 36 -8.95 4.80 1.51
N ALA A 37 -8.46 6.02 1.63
CA ALA A 37 -7.68 6.47 2.79
C ALA A 37 -8.51 6.37 4.08
N GLU A 38 -9.76 6.86 4.05
CA GLU A 38 -10.67 6.84 5.21
C GLU A 38 -10.98 5.41 5.68
N ILE A 39 -11.41 4.51 4.79
CA ILE A 39 -11.87 3.17 5.21
C ILE A 39 -10.72 2.23 5.62
N ASN A 40 -9.48 2.54 5.23
CA ASN A 40 -8.31 1.74 5.57
C ASN A 40 -7.38 2.44 6.60
N ASP A 41 -7.77 3.61 7.13
CA ASP A 41 -6.98 4.42 8.07
C ASP A 41 -5.56 4.69 7.56
N PHE A 42 -5.47 5.10 6.29
CA PHE A 42 -4.23 5.49 5.63
C PHE A 42 -4.15 7.00 5.43
N ASP A 43 -2.93 7.50 5.30
CA ASP A 43 -2.71 8.86 4.82
C ASP A 43 -3.18 9.00 3.36
N VAL A 44 -3.93 10.05 3.07
CA VAL A 44 -4.41 10.37 1.72
C VAL A 44 -3.23 10.57 0.75
N GLU A 45 -2.13 11.16 1.20
CA GLU A 45 -0.92 11.35 0.41
C GLU A 45 -0.28 10.00 0.05
N TYR A 46 -0.20 9.07 1.01
CA TYR A 46 0.32 7.72 0.77
C TYR A 46 -0.50 6.97 -0.28
N VAL A 47 -1.84 6.98 -0.16
CA VAL A 47 -2.74 6.35 -1.14
C VAL A 47 -2.57 6.97 -2.53
N ARG A 48 -2.44 8.31 -2.60
CA ARG A 48 -2.23 9.04 -3.85
C ARG A 48 -0.92 8.64 -4.53
N ASP A 49 0.15 8.51 -3.77
CA ASP A 49 1.46 8.15 -4.34
C ASP A 49 1.48 6.71 -4.86
N VAL A 50 0.88 5.76 -4.14
CA VAL A 50 0.70 4.37 -4.60
C VAL A 50 -0.07 4.32 -5.92
N VAL A 51 -1.15 5.09 -6.07
CA VAL A 51 -1.94 5.13 -7.31
C VAL A 51 -1.13 5.76 -8.46
N LYS A 52 -0.35 6.81 -8.19
CA LYS A 52 0.49 7.48 -9.21
C LYS A 52 1.60 6.59 -9.73
N GLU A 53 2.24 5.79 -8.87
CA GLU A 53 3.32 4.86 -9.24
C GLU A 53 2.92 3.86 -10.33
N VAL A 54 1.62 3.60 -10.52
CA VAL A 54 1.09 2.60 -11.47
C VAL A 54 0.54 3.21 -12.76
N ILE A 55 0.23 4.51 -12.76
CA ILE A 55 -0.37 5.21 -13.91
C ILE A 55 0.71 5.83 -14.83
N HIS A 56 2.00 5.77 -14.47
CA HIS A 56 3.14 6.10 -15.33
C HIS A 56 3.74 4.85 -15.98
#